data_AF-A0A800JBL8-F1
#
_entry.id   AF-A0A800JBL8-F1
#
_cell.length_a   1.000
_cell.length_b   1.000
_cell.length_c   1.000
_cell.angle_alpha   90.00
_cell.angle_beta   90.00
_cell.angle_gamma   90.00
#
_symmetry.space_group_name_H-M   'P 1'
#
loop_
_entity.id
_entity.type
_entity.pdbx_description
1 polymer ?
#
loop_
_entity_poly.entity_id
_entity_poly.type
_entity_poly.pdbx_seq_one_letter_code
_entity_poly.pdbx_strand_id
1 'polypeptide(L)'
;MPFYTDILPESIELFASKNGTVLAELNPNAIMGLGSKLNTREIIDRFMAIEQRRIKPVEDRKEQKVSELEAWDAVKMELKKLQGVTEALDSYEIWEARKVETSNSDVVEPQARKDSVPGRHTIIVESIALSHQITSQGFESEDVRIGTGRIQIKTGDDEDEPP
;
A
#
# COMPACT_ATOMS: atom_id res chain seq x y z
N MET A 1 -21.87 -10.99 10.50
CA MET A 1 -22.91 -10.34 9.67
C MET A 1 -23.63 -11.44 8.92
N PRO A 2 -24.94 -11.65 9.12
CA PRO A 2 -25.56 -12.69 8.30
C PRO A 2 -26.96 -12.36 7.75
N PHE A 3 -27.28 -13.06 6.63
CA PHE A 3 -28.62 -13.41 6.10
C PHE A 3 -29.46 -12.25 5.49
N TYR A 4 -30.31 -12.41 4.48
CA TYR A 4 -30.87 -13.56 3.74
C TYR A 4 -31.43 -13.04 2.39
N THR A 5 -31.69 -13.99 1.50
CA THR A 5 -32.47 -13.93 0.25
C THR A 5 -33.92 -13.41 0.53
N ASP A 6 -34.76 -12.96 -0.41
CA ASP A 6 -35.52 -13.81 -1.34
C ASP A 6 -36.72 -13.03 -1.94
N ILE A 7 -37.13 -13.40 -3.16
CA ILE A 7 -38.52 -13.54 -3.69
C ILE A 7 -39.32 -12.27 -4.15
N LEU A 8 -39.71 -12.28 -5.44
CA LEU A 8 -40.78 -11.49 -6.08
C LEU A 8 -42.19 -12.12 -5.84
N PRO A 9 -43.31 -11.62 -6.43
CA PRO A 9 -44.25 -10.61 -5.92
C PRO A 9 -45.71 -11.14 -5.76
N GLU A 10 -46.55 -10.58 -4.87
CA GLU A 10 -48.03 -10.77 -4.84
C GLU A 10 -48.58 -9.97 -3.63
N SER A 11 -49.83 -9.51 -3.48
CA SER A 11 -50.87 -8.95 -4.34
C SER A 11 -51.88 -8.28 -3.36
N ILE A 12 -52.43 -7.12 -3.74
CA ILE A 12 -53.74 -6.53 -3.38
C ILE A 12 -54.17 -6.52 -1.90
N GLU A 13 -54.30 -5.33 -1.30
CA GLU A 13 -55.53 -4.97 -0.55
C GLU A 13 -55.97 -3.52 -0.85
N LEU A 14 -57.22 -3.42 -1.31
CA LEU A 14 -57.99 -2.20 -1.55
C LEU A 14 -58.60 -1.73 -0.23
N PHE A 15 -58.28 -0.51 0.22
CA PHE A 15 -59.20 0.27 1.06
C PHE A 15 -59.29 1.69 0.53
N ALA A 16 -60.49 2.01 0.05
CA ALA A 16 -60.88 3.33 -0.40
C ALA A 16 -61.03 4.30 0.78
N SER A 17 -60.56 5.53 0.62
CA SER A 17 -61.15 6.68 1.32
C SER A 17 -61.30 7.85 0.34
N LYS A 18 -62.56 8.20 0.09
CA LYS A 18 -63.01 9.26 -0.80
C LYS A 18 -62.58 10.62 -0.25
N ASN A 19 -61.96 11.43 -1.10
CA ASN A 19 -62.03 12.89 -1.21
C ASN A 19 -61.22 13.23 -2.48
N GLY A 20 -61.79 13.14 -3.69
CA GLY A 20 -62.72 14.13 -4.19
C GLY A 20 -61.96 15.39 -4.60
N THR A 21 -61.51 15.47 -5.86
CA THR A 21 -61.69 16.63 -6.76
C THR A 21 -60.91 16.46 -8.08
N VAL A 22 -61.69 16.15 -9.11
CA VAL A 22 -61.67 16.68 -10.49
C VAL A 22 -60.36 16.70 -11.28
N LEU A 23 -60.41 15.91 -12.36
CA LEU A 23 -59.64 16.00 -13.60
C LEU A 23 -59.35 17.46 -13.99
N ALA A 24 -58.11 17.89 -13.89
CA ALA A 24 -57.64 19.06 -14.63
C ALA A 24 -57.36 18.61 -16.06
N GLU A 25 -58.27 18.99 -16.96
CA GLU A 25 -58.10 18.92 -18.41
C GLU A 25 -56.72 19.44 -18.83
N LEU A 26 -56.04 18.63 -19.64
CA LEU A 26 -54.91 19.08 -20.44
C LEU A 26 -55.47 19.99 -21.54
N ASN A 27 -55.28 21.31 -21.41
CA ASN A 27 -55.52 22.25 -22.51
C ASN A 27 -54.23 22.42 -23.33
N PRO A 28 -54.11 21.85 -24.55
CA PRO A 28 -52.95 22.02 -25.40
C PRO A 28 -52.88 23.37 -26.14
N ASN A 29 -53.81 24.30 -25.89
CA ASN A 29 -53.81 25.63 -26.50
C ASN A 29 -53.67 26.74 -25.44
N ALA A 30 -52.49 26.85 -24.82
CA ALA A 30 -52.06 28.08 -24.19
C ALA A 30 -51.08 28.81 -25.12
N ILE A 31 -51.60 29.35 -26.22
CA ILE A 31 -50.94 30.49 -26.89
C ILE A 31 -51.12 31.67 -25.93
N MET A 32 -50.19 31.83 -25.00
CA MET A 32 -50.19 32.91 -24.02
C MET A 32 -49.08 33.92 -24.36
N GLY A 33 -49.23 34.55 -25.53
CA GLY A 33 -48.69 35.88 -25.77
C GLY A 33 -49.71 36.91 -25.27
N LEU A 34 -49.24 38.10 -24.89
CA LEU A 34 -50.04 39.28 -24.48
C LEU A 34 -50.31 39.48 -22.98
N GLY A 35 -49.52 38.84 -22.09
CA GLY A 35 -49.49 39.14 -20.65
C GLY A 35 -48.11 38.95 -20.01
N SER A 36 -47.05 39.14 -20.79
CA SER A 36 -45.69 38.62 -20.58
C SER A 36 -44.96 39.20 -19.34
N LYS A 37 -45.37 38.76 -18.14
CA LYS A 37 -44.43 38.42 -17.07
C LYS A 37 -43.82 37.05 -17.41
N LEU A 38 -43.10 36.97 -18.53
CA LEU A 38 -42.38 35.77 -18.93
C LEU A 38 -41.49 35.37 -17.75
N ASN A 39 -41.85 34.29 -17.05
CA ASN A 39 -41.01 33.74 -16.00
C ASN A 39 -39.83 33.04 -16.69
N THR A 40 -38.93 33.85 -17.23
CA THR A 40 -37.71 33.42 -17.91
C THR A 40 -36.89 32.50 -17.04
N ARG A 41 -36.95 32.69 -15.71
CA ARG A 41 -36.35 31.78 -14.72
C ARG A 41 -36.89 30.35 -14.86
N GLU A 42 -38.20 30.19 -14.90
CA GLU A 42 -38.83 28.87 -15.01
C GLU A 42 -38.54 28.18 -16.36
N ILE A 43 -38.44 28.96 -17.44
CA ILE A 43 -38.06 28.45 -18.77
C ILE A 43 -36.59 28.03 -18.78
N ILE A 44 -35.70 28.84 -18.19
CA ILE A 44 -34.27 28.52 -18.04
C ILE A 44 -34.08 27.27 -17.19
N ASP A 45 -34.81 27.15 -16.07
CA ASP A 45 -34.74 26.00 -15.18
C ASP A 45 -35.21 24.71 -15.88
N ARG A 46 -36.28 24.78 -16.69
CA ARG A 46 -36.74 23.65 -17.51
C ARG A 46 -35.71 23.26 -18.58
N PHE A 47 -35.07 24.24 -19.24
CA PHE A 47 -33.99 23.97 -20.20
C PHE A 47 -32.76 23.34 -19.53
N MET A 48 -32.35 23.86 -18.37
CA MET A 48 -31.27 23.31 -17.55
C MET A 48 -31.58 21.88 -17.10
N ALA A 49 -32.81 21.58 -16.70
CA ALA A 49 -33.22 20.24 -16.29
C ALA A 49 -33.22 19.23 -17.45
N ILE A 50 -33.60 19.67 -18.67
CA ILE A 50 -33.52 18.86 -19.88
C ILE A 50 -32.05 18.59 -20.23
N GLU A 51 -31.19 19.59 -20.12
CA GLU A 51 -29.76 19.44 -20.41
C GLU A 51 -29.06 18.54 -19.39
N GLN A 52 -29.38 18.65 -18.09
CA GLN A 52 -28.90 17.73 -17.06
C GLN A 52 -29.36 16.28 -17.31
N ARG A 53 -30.59 16.07 -17.80
CA ARG A 53 -31.07 14.72 -18.16
C ARG A 53 -30.21 14.10 -19.28
N ARG A 54 -29.64 14.91 -20.18
CA ARG A 54 -28.72 14.43 -21.22
C ARG A 54 -27.34 14.06 -20.69
N ILE A 55 -26.94 14.60 -19.53
CA ILE A 55 -25.64 14.32 -18.89
C ILE A 55 -25.67 13.01 -18.09
N LYS A 56 -26.79 12.70 -17.42
CA LYS A 56 -26.97 11.45 -16.63
C LYS A 56 -26.47 10.16 -17.32
N PRO A 57 -26.85 9.84 -18.57
CA PRO A 57 -26.38 8.61 -19.22
C PRO A 57 -24.86 8.61 -19.51
N VAL A 58 -24.20 9.77 -19.53
CA VAL A 58 -22.74 9.86 -19.62
C VAL A 58 -22.09 9.57 -18.27
N GLU A 59 -22.66 10.09 -17.18
CA GLU A 59 -22.26 9.78 -15.81
C GLU A 59 -22.45 8.30 -15.46
N ASP A 60 -23.59 7.70 -15.81
CA ASP A 60 -23.84 6.27 -15.60
C ASP A 60 -22.82 5.41 -16.35
N ARG A 61 -22.50 5.77 -17.60
CA ARG A 61 -21.46 5.10 -18.40
C ARG A 61 -20.06 5.27 -17.80
N LYS A 62 -19.77 6.44 -17.24
CA LYS A 62 -18.50 6.70 -16.55
C LYS A 62 -18.39 5.82 -15.31
N GLU A 63 -19.42 5.75 -14.49
CA GLU A 63 -19.44 4.93 -13.26
C GLU A 63 -19.28 3.44 -13.57
N GLN A 64 -19.97 2.93 -14.60
CA GLN A 64 -19.78 1.57 -15.10
C GLN A 64 -18.33 1.30 -15.52
N LYS A 65 -17.71 2.24 -16.25
CA LYS A 65 -16.32 2.10 -16.69
C LYS A 65 -15.31 2.19 -15.56
N VAL A 66 -15.58 3.00 -14.54
CA VAL A 66 -14.75 3.07 -13.32
C VAL A 66 -14.84 1.75 -12.55
N SER A 67 -16.04 1.21 -12.36
CA SER A 67 -16.22 -0.10 -11.70
C SER A 67 -15.53 -1.24 -12.47
N GLU A 68 -15.61 -1.23 -13.81
CA GLU A 68 -14.90 -2.18 -14.65
C GLU A 68 -13.37 -2.05 -14.48
N LEU A 69 -12.85 -0.82 -14.45
CA LEU A 69 -11.42 -0.55 -14.23
C LEU A 69 -10.96 -1.05 -12.85
N GLU A 70 -11.73 -0.78 -11.80
CA GLU A 70 -11.43 -1.25 -10.44
C GLU A 70 -11.36 -2.78 -10.36
N ALA A 71 -12.28 -3.48 -11.05
CA ALA A 71 -12.25 -4.94 -11.13
C ALA A 71 -10.99 -5.44 -11.85
N TRP A 72 -10.59 -4.81 -12.96
CA TRP A 72 -9.36 -5.14 -13.67
C TRP A 72 -8.10 -4.87 -12.86
N ASP A 73 -8.07 -3.76 -12.11
CA ASP A 73 -6.96 -3.44 -11.23
C ASP A 73 -6.85 -4.44 -10.06
N ALA A 74 -7.97 -4.90 -9.50
CA ALA A 74 -7.98 -5.98 -8.52
C ALA A 74 -7.35 -7.27 -9.09
N VAL A 75 -7.76 -7.69 -10.29
CA VAL A 75 -7.18 -8.87 -10.96
C VAL A 75 -5.68 -8.69 -11.22
N LYS A 76 -5.27 -7.51 -11.69
CA LYS A 76 -3.86 -7.18 -11.94
C LYS A 76 -3.03 -7.24 -10.66
N MET A 77 -3.58 -6.78 -9.53
CA MET A 77 -2.92 -6.89 -8.23
C MET A 77 -2.72 -8.35 -7.82
N GLU A 78 -3.75 -9.20 -7.94
CA GLU A 78 -3.63 -10.62 -7.61
C GLU A 78 -2.64 -11.34 -8.53
N LEU A 79 -2.62 -11.02 -9.83
CA LEU A 79 -1.64 -11.58 -10.76
C LEU A 79 -0.21 -11.14 -10.42
N LYS A 80 0.00 -9.88 -10.02
CA LYS A 80 1.30 -9.40 -9.54
C LYS A 80 1.74 -10.11 -8.26
N LYS A 81 0.82 -10.40 -7.33
CA LYS A 81 1.14 -11.20 -6.14
C LYS A 81 1.58 -12.60 -6.53
N LEU A 82 0.85 -13.26 -7.43
CA LEU A 82 1.20 -14.58 -7.93
C LEU A 82 2.57 -14.58 -8.63
N GLN A 83 2.82 -13.57 -9.47
CA GLN A 83 4.11 -13.37 -10.11
C GLN A 83 5.23 -13.27 -9.07
N GLY A 84 5.06 -12.42 -8.05
CA GLY A 84 6.07 -12.27 -6.98
C GLY A 84 6.33 -13.56 -6.21
N VAL A 85 5.29 -14.38 -5.93
CA VAL A 85 5.47 -15.70 -5.31
C VAL A 85 6.22 -16.65 -6.24
N THR A 86 5.91 -16.64 -7.54
CA THR A 86 6.55 -17.52 -8.52
C THR A 86 8.03 -17.16 -8.71
N GLU A 87 8.34 -15.86 -8.79
CA GLU A 87 9.72 -15.36 -8.84
C GLU A 87 10.52 -15.74 -7.58
N ALA A 88 9.90 -15.69 -6.40
CA ALA A 88 10.54 -16.16 -5.19
C ALA A 88 10.84 -17.67 -5.26
N LEU A 89 9.92 -18.49 -5.78
CA LEU A 89 10.10 -19.93 -5.95
C LEU A 89 11.13 -20.31 -7.03
N ASP A 90 11.28 -19.48 -8.07
CA ASP A 90 12.27 -19.65 -9.13
C ASP A 90 13.70 -19.33 -8.65
N SER A 91 13.85 -18.71 -7.48
CA SER A 91 15.16 -18.50 -6.87
C SER A 91 15.78 -19.82 -6.41
N TYR A 92 16.80 -20.27 -7.15
CA TYR A 92 17.62 -21.44 -6.83
C TYR A 92 18.24 -21.38 -5.42
N GLU A 93 18.45 -20.19 -4.85
CA GLU A 93 19.04 -20.02 -3.52
C GLU A 93 18.18 -20.58 -2.38
N ILE A 94 16.85 -20.60 -2.54
CA ILE A 94 15.94 -21.18 -1.53
C ILE A 94 16.12 -22.70 -1.45
N TRP A 95 16.40 -23.34 -2.58
CA TRP A 95 16.48 -24.79 -2.68
C TRP A 95 17.83 -25.36 -2.24
N GLU A 96 18.91 -24.58 -2.36
CA GLU A 96 20.24 -24.91 -1.84
C GLU A 96 20.53 -24.29 -0.46
N ALA A 97 19.51 -23.75 0.21
CA ALA A 97 19.66 -23.20 1.55
C ALA A 97 20.19 -24.26 2.52
N ARG A 98 21.28 -23.94 3.22
CA ARG A 98 21.92 -24.83 4.18
C ARG A 98 21.46 -24.48 5.60
N LYS A 99 20.89 -25.45 6.31
CA LYS A 99 20.58 -25.30 7.74
C LYS A 99 21.82 -25.62 8.56
N VAL A 100 22.14 -24.77 9.54
CA VAL A 100 23.19 -25.02 10.52
C VAL A 100 22.56 -25.23 11.89
N GLU A 101 23.06 -26.23 12.60
CA GLU A 101 22.71 -26.48 13.99
C GLU A 101 23.99 -26.35 14.83
N THR A 102 23.93 -25.54 15.88
CA THR A 102 25.04 -25.33 16.81
C THR A 102 24.69 -25.97 18.15
N SER A 103 25.68 -26.58 18.80
CA SER A 103 25.53 -27.12 20.15
C SER A 103 25.51 -26.03 21.22
N ASN A 104 26.08 -24.86 20.93
CA ASN A 104 26.12 -23.73 21.87
C ASN A 104 26.12 -22.40 21.10
N SER A 105 24.95 -21.76 21.02
CA SER A 105 24.74 -20.47 20.33
C SER A 105 25.38 -19.29 21.06
N ASP A 106 25.61 -19.40 22.37
CA ASP A 106 26.17 -18.29 23.16
C ASP A 106 27.67 -18.09 22.90
N VAL A 107 28.33 -19.10 22.34
CA VAL A 107 29.77 -19.06 22.03
C VAL A 107 30.00 -18.75 20.55
N VAL A 108 29.31 -19.43 19.64
CA VAL A 108 29.40 -19.21 18.19
C VAL A 108 28.05 -19.43 17.52
N GLU A 109 27.64 -18.47 16.70
CA GLU A 109 26.45 -18.56 15.86
C GLU A 109 26.85 -18.64 14.38
N PRO A 110 27.05 -19.87 13.84
CA PRO A 110 27.47 -20.05 12.47
C PRO A 110 26.32 -19.81 11.48
N GLN A 111 26.63 -19.14 10.37
CA GLN A 111 25.73 -18.97 9.23
C GLN A 111 26.31 -19.70 8.02
N ALA A 112 25.52 -20.56 7.37
CA ALA A 112 25.96 -21.25 6.15
C ALA A 112 25.47 -20.51 4.90
N ARG A 113 26.33 -20.52 3.88
CA ARG A 113 26.02 -20.05 2.53
C ARG A 113 25.72 -21.25 1.62
N LYS A 114 25.15 -20.98 0.44
CA LYS A 114 24.80 -22.02 -0.56
C LYS A 114 25.99 -22.90 -0.99
N ASP A 115 27.20 -22.34 -0.96
CA ASP A 115 28.47 -23.00 -1.31
C ASP A 115 29.12 -23.71 -0.11
N SER A 116 28.51 -23.68 1.08
CA SER A 116 29.05 -24.33 2.26
C SER A 116 28.95 -25.85 2.13
N VAL A 117 30.06 -26.54 2.42
CA VAL A 117 30.15 -28.00 2.37
C VAL A 117 29.32 -28.60 3.51
N PRO A 118 28.34 -29.48 3.23
CA PRO A 118 27.61 -30.17 4.28
C PRO A 118 28.52 -31.10 5.07
N GLY A 119 28.50 -30.98 6.39
CA GLY A 119 29.34 -31.81 7.25
C GLY A 119 29.24 -31.42 8.71
N ARG A 120 29.87 -32.25 9.55
CA ARG A 120 30.05 -31.93 10.98
C ARG A 120 31.39 -31.24 11.15
N HIS A 121 31.37 -30.03 11.70
CA HIS A 121 32.56 -29.26 12.01
C HIS A 121 32.69 -29.09 13.52
N THR A 122 33.88 -29.36 14.06
CA THR A 122 34.20 -29.13 15.47
C THR A 122 35.04 -27.86 15.55
N ILE A 123 34.55 -26.89 16.32
CA ILE A 123 35.20 -25.59 16.52
C ILE A 123 35.54 -25.45 18.00
N ILE A 124 36.76 -25.00 18.29
CA ILE A 124 37.23 -24.67 19.63
C ILE A 124 37.59 -23.19 19.63
N VAL A 125 36.96 -22.41 20.52
CA VAL A 125 37.23 -20.97 20.66
C VAL A 125 38.14 -20.78 21.86
N GLU A 126 39.38 -20.35 21.60
CA GLU A 126 40.38 -20.13 22.67
C GLU A 126 40.36 -18.68 23.17
N SER A 127 40.21 -17.71 22.27
CA SER A 127 40.15 -16.29 22.61
C SER A 127 39.27 -15.51 21.62
N ILE A 128 38.75 -14.38 22.06
CA ILE A 128 37.91 -13.48 21.26
C ILE A 128 38.79 -12.35 20.75
N ALA A 129 38.61 -11.94 19.50
CA ALA A 129 39.25 -10.75 18.97
C ALA A 129 38.73 -9.50 19.70
N LEU A 130 39.64 -8.76 20.32
CA LEU A 130 39.34 -7.50 21.03
C LEU A 130 39.81 -6.30 20.21
N SER A 131 39.15 -5.17 20.39
CA SER A 131 39.62 -3.89 19.84
C SER A 131 40.73 -3.30 20.71
N HIS A 132 41.77 -2.76 20.08
CA HIS A 132 42.84 -2.08 20.79
C HIS A 132 42.37 -0.68 21.24
N GLN A 133 42.48 -0.40 22.53
CA GLN A 133 42.18 0.90 23.11
C GLN A 133 43.41 1.45 23.83
N ILE A 134 43.79 2.68 23.49
CA ILE A 134 44.87 3.43 24.15
C ILE A 134 44.22 4.61 24.87
N THR A 135 44.55 4.80 26.15
CA THR A 135 44.05 5.92 26.95
C THR A 135 45.23 6.78 27.39
N SER A 136 45.08 8.10 27.33
CA SER A 136 46.12 9.02 27.81
C SER A 136 46.26 8.93 29.33
N GLN A 137 47.41 9.38 29.85
CA GLN A 137 47.51 9.69 31.27
C GLN A 137 46.45 10.74 31.67
N GLY A 138 46.01 10.71 32.93
CA GLY A 138 45.10 11.72 33.47
C GLY A 138 45.77 13.09 33.59
N PHE A 139 44.99 14.15 33.39
CA PHE A 139 45.41 15.54 33.58
C PHE A 139 44.63 16.15 34.75
N GLU A 140 45.22 17.11 35.46
CA GLU A 140 44.65 17.73 36.67
C GLU A 140 43.37 18.53 36.39
N SER A 141 43.26 19.12 35.19
CA SER A 141 42.07 19.83 34.72
C SER A 141 41.98 19.80 33.19
N GLU A 142 40.80 20.13 32.64
CA GLU A 142 40.56 20.20 31.19
C GLU A 142 41.43 21.25 30.48
N ASP A 143 41.83 22.31 31.19
CA ASP A 143 42.63 23.42 30.65
C ASP A 143 44.16 23.20 30.68
N VAL A 144 44.63 22.02 31.13
CA VAL A 144 46.07 21.75 31.17
C VAL A 144 46.64 21.74 29.76
N ARG A 145 47.59 22.64 29.49
CA ARG A 145 48.30 22.69 28.21
C ARG A 145 49.21 21.47 28.05
N ILE A 146 48.87 20.61 27.10
CA ILE A 146 49.72 19.50 26.66
C ILE A 146 50.73 20.07 25.62
N GLY A 147 51.98 19.61 25.64
CA GLY A 147 53.04 20.12 24.76
C GLY A 147 52.73 19.96 23.26
N THR A 148 53.46 20.69 22.41
CA THR A 148 53.31 20.62 20.94
C THR A 148 54.18 19.49 20.36
N GLY A 149 53.66 18.75 19.39
CA GLY A 149 54.41 17.66 18.73
C GLY A 149 53.71 17.11 17.49
N ARG A 150 54.29 16.07 16.88
CA ARG A 150 53.70 15.31 15.77
C ARG A 150 53.17 13.99 16.31
N ILE A 151 51.92 13.67 15.99
CA ILE A 151 51.30 12.39 16.31
C ILE A 151 51.33 11.53 15.04
N GLN A 152 51.90 10.33 15.13
CA GLN A 152 51.87 9.33 14.05
C GLN A 152 51.19 8.08 14.60
N ILE A 153 50.17 7.61 13.89
CA ILE A 153 49.43 6.39 14.22
C ILE A 153 49.71 5.40 13.09
N LYS A 154 50.32 4.26 13.43
CA LYS A 154 50.48 3.10 12.52
C LYS A 154 49.55 2.00 13.01
N THR A 155 48.78 1.41 12.10
CA THR A 155 47.86 0.32 12.37
C THR A 155 48.15 -0.80 11.39
N GLY A 156 48.24 -2.04 11.88
CA GLY A 156 48.63 -3.19 11.06
C GLY A 156 50.15 -3.33 10.94
N ASP A 157 50.57 -4.50 10.48
CA ASP A 157 51.95 -4.77 10.10
C ASP A 157 51.98 -4.86 8.57
N ASP A 158 52.77 -3.99 7.94
CA ASP A 158 52.99 -4.05 6.48
C ASP A 158 54.18 -4.99 6.28
N GLU A 159 53.91 -6.23 5.89
CA GLU A 159 54.94 -7.27 5.70
C GLU A 159 55.90 -6.98 4.52
N ASP A 160 55.68 -5.90 3.78
CA ASP A 160 56.44 -5.50 2.58
C ASP A 160 57.48 -4.38 2.81
N GLU A 161 57.78 -4.00 4.06
CA GLU A 161 58.82 -3.00 4.35
C GLU A 161 60.18 -3.70 4.65
N PRO A 162 61.18 -3.64 3.75
CA PRO A 162 62.51 -4.20 4.02
C PRO A 162 63.22 -3.42 5.14
N PRO A 163 64.15 -4.07 5.86
CA PRO A 163 64.78 -3.52 7.08
C PRO A 163 65.55 -2.22 6.88
#